data_AF-A0A2U9PLD9-F1
#
_entry.id   AF-A0A2U9PLD9-F1
#
_cell.length_a   1.000
_cell.length_b   1.000
_cell.length_c   1.000
_cell.angle_alpha   90.00
_cell.angle_beta   90.00
_cell.angle_gamma   90.00
#
_symmetry.space_group_name_H-M   'P 1'
#
loop_
_entity.id
_entity.type
_entity.pdbx_description
1 polymer ?
#
loop_
_entity_poly.entity_id
_entity_poly.type
_entity_poly.pdbx_seq_one_letter_code
_entity_poly.pdbx_strand_id
1 'polypeptide(L)'
;MDTRQRVIDAACRCFAQFGYGPATNNQIAEMAGVTAGSVYYHFGTKNKLFEAVCDDVYGKILTRVMLAVSGSHSVVGLLRAVLTESMRINHESPELAGFVATAPIDARRHRELAESFATQGARMADALTDAVRSGQDAGDIAADLDPVRVARLISAVVDGFAHAAVSADPDEMDNMNELFQSLLLDTT
;
A
#
# COMPACT_ATOMS: atom_id res chain seq x y z
N MET A 1 11.46 -14.71 15.57
CA MET A 1 11.23 -13.38 14.95
C MET A 1 12.32 -12.45 15.44
N ASP A 2 13.05 -11.80 14.53
CA ASP A 2 14.12 -10.85 14.88
C ASP A 2 13.56 -9.63 15.64
N THR A 3 14.30 -9.12 16.63
CA THR A 3 13.93 -7.92 17.42
C THR A 3 13.69 -6.72 16.51
N ARG A 4 14.49 -6.57 15.44
CA ARG A 4 14.30 -5.52 14.45
C ARG A 4 12.93 -5.60 13.79
N GLN A 5 12.50 -6.79 13.36
CA GLN A 5 11.19 -6.98 12.73
C GLN A 5 10.04 -6.72 13.71
N ARG A 6 10.15 -7.19 14.97
CA ARG A 6 9.13 -6.90 16.00
C ARG A 6 8.91 -5.40 16.19
N VAL A 7 9.98 -4.61 16.13
CA VAL A 7 9.89 -3.14 16.21
C VAL A 7 9.25 -2.55 14.97
N ILE A 8 9.54 -3.06 13.76
CA ILE A 8 8.89 -2.63 12.51
C ILE A 8 7.38 -2.88 12.58
N ASP A 9 6.96 -4.09 12.97
CA ASP A 9 5.53 -4.44 13.01
C ASP A 9 4.79 -3.61 14.08
N ALA A 10 5.42 -3.39 15.24
CA ALA A 10 4.87 -2.53 16.28
C ALA A 10 4.78 -1.06 15.85
N ALA A 11 5.79 -0.57 15.14
CA ALA A 11 5.81 0.78 14.58
C ALA A 11 4.71 0.94 13.52
N CYS A 12 4.51 -0.05 12.64
CA CYS A 12 3.42 -0.06 11.67
C CYS A 12 2.05 0.11 12.36
N ARG A 13 1.77 -0.69 13.40
CA ARG A 13 0.53 -0.56 14.19
C ARG A 13 0.42 0.80 14.87
N CYS A 14 1.50 1.30 15.47
CA CYS A 14 1.52 2.58 16.15
C CYS A 14 1.26 3.75 15.18
N PHE A 15 1.89 3.75 14.01
CA PHE A 15 1.68 4.77 12.98
C PHE A 15 0.29 4.67 12.34
N ALA A 16 -0.22 3.46 12.10
CA ALA A 16 -1.59 3.27 11.61
C ALA A 16 -2.63 3.82 12.60
N GLN A 17 -2.39 3.65 13.91
CA GLN A 17 -3.33 4.09 14.96
C GLN A 17 -3.25 5.59 15.26
N PHE A 18 -2.04 6.16 15.33
CA PHE A 18 -1.83 7.52 15.84
C PHE A 18 -1.34 8.52 14.78
N GLY A 19 -1.00 8.05 13.58
CA GLY A 19 -0.24 8.81 12.59
C GLY A 19 1.23 8.98 12.99
N TYR A 20 2.04 9.48 12.05
CA TYR A 20 3.47 9.70 12.30
C TYR A 20 3.69 10.66 13.44
N GLY A 21 3.13 11.88 13.42
CA GLY A 21 3.44 12.93 14.41
C GLY A 21 3.28 12.49 15.87
N PRO A 22 2.07 12.06 16.30
CA PRO A 22 1.77 11.69 17.68
C PRO A 22 2.43 10.39 18.18
N ALA A 23 2.79 9.45 17.31
CA ALA A 23 3.43 8.20 17.71
C ALA A 23 4.79 8.44 18.40
N THR A 24 5.10 7.71 19.47
CA THR A 24 6.37 7.87 20.19
C THR A 24 7.19 6.58 20.20
N ASN A 25 8.52 6.70 20.26
CA ASN A 25 9.39 5.52 20.38
C ASN A 25 9.11 4.70 21.65
N ASN A 26 8.59 5.32 22.71
CA ASN A 26 8.19 4.63 23.93
C ASN A 26 6.95 3.75 23.70
N GLN A 27 5.91 4.29 23.05
CA GLN A 27 4.72 3.51 22.68
C GLN A 27 5.11 2.34 21.75
N ILE A 28 5.98 2.60 20.77
CA ILE A 28 6.47 1.55 19.86
C ILE A 28 7.24 0.48 20.62
N ALA A 29 8.13 0.87 21.55
CA ALA A 29 8.90 -0.06 22.36
C ALA A 29 7.99 -0.94 23.24
N GLU A 30 6.98 -0.33 23.86
CA GLU A 30 5.96 -1.02 24.65
C GLU A 30 5.19 -2.03 23.79
N MET A 31 4.66 -1.60 22.64
CA MET A 31 3.95 -2.46 21.67
C MET A 31 4.83 -3.59 21.11
N ALA A 32 6.14 -3.34 20.98
CA ALA A 32 7.10 -4.32 20.51
C ALA A 32 7.56 -5.27 21.63
N GLY A 33 7.32 -4.96 22.91
CA GLY A 33 7.85 -5.70 24.06
C GLY A 33 9.37 -5.61 24.17
N VAL A 34 9.93 -4.42 23.94
CA VAL A 34 11.38 -4.11 24.01
C VAL A 34 11.61 -2.80 24.76
N THR A 35 12.87 -2.43 24.99
CA THR A 35 13.19 -1.13 25.58
C THR A 35 13.24 -0.03 24.52
N ALA A 36 13.00 1.23 24.91
CA ALA A 36 13.19 2.38 24.01
C ALA A 36 14.64 2.47 23.50
N GLY A 37 15.62 2.06 24.32
CA GLY A 37 17.02 1.95 23.92
C GLY A 37 17.24 0.94 22.79
N SER A 38 16.50 -0.17 22.77
CA SER A 38 16.54 -1.15 21.68
C SER A 38 15.99 -0.58 20.37
N VAL A 39 14.90 0.21 20.43
CA VAL A 39 14.38 0.91 19.24
C VAL A 39 15.41 1.90 18.69
N TYR A 40 16.03 2.70 19.57
CA TYR A 40 17.08 3.64 19.19
C TYR A 40 18.31 2.93 18.61
N TYR A 41 18.73 1.81 19.20
CA TYR A 41 19.85 1.01 18.72
C TYR A 41 19.65 0.52 17.27
N HIS A 42 18.45 0.05 16.92
CA HIS A 42 18.18 -0.49 15.59
C HIS A 42 17.96 0.56 14.50
N PHE A 43 17.32 1.69 14.83
CA PHE A 43 16.86 2.64 13.83
C PHE A 43 17.44 4.05 13.98
N GLY A 44 17.94 4.41 15.17
CA GLY A 44 18.51 5.72 15.48
C GLY A 44 17.45 6.82 15.58
N THR A 45 16.65 7.05 14.54
CA THR A 45 15.61 8.09 14.54
C THR A 45 14.25 7.51 14.18
N LYS A 46 13.19 8.21 14.59
CA LYS A 46 11.81 7.86 14.24
C LYS A 46 11.55 7.92 12.73
N ASN A 47 12.21 8.84 12.01
CA ASN A 47 12.16 8.88 10.55
C ASN A 47 12.75 7.61 9.92
N LYS A 48 13.95 7.19 10.34
CA LYS A 48 14.57 5.94 9.85
C LYS A 48 13.73 4.70 10.18
N LEU A 49 13.04 4.70 11.31
CA LEU A 49 12.08 3.66 11.64
C LEU A 49 10.86 3.71 10.71
N PHE A 50 10.31 4.89 10.44
CA PHE A 50 9.20 5.06 9.48
C PHE A 50 9.60 4.62 8.07
N GLU A 51 10.78 4.98 7.60
CA GLU A 51 11.36 4.52 6.34
C GLU A 51 11.44 2.98 6.30
N ALA A 52 11.94 2.35 7.36
CA ALA A 52 11.99 0.88 7.44
C ALA A 52 10.59 0.25 7.45
N VAL A 53 9.58 0.90 8.03
CA VAL A 53 8.19 0.48 7.96
C VAL A 53 7.66 0.63 6.53
N CYS A 54 7.89 1.76 5.86
CA CYS A 54 7.53 1.93 4.45
C CYS A 54 8.13 0.83 3.58
N ASP A 55 9.42 0.55 3.71
CA ASP A 55 10.11 -0.49 2.94
C ASP A 55 9.48 -1.87 3.15
N ASP A 56 9.18 -2.23 4.40
CA ASP A 56 8.57 -3.51 4.75
C ASP A 56 7.12 -3.63 4.22
N VAL A 57 6.29 -2.62 4.48
CA VAL A 57 4.88 -2.60 4.10
C VAL A 57 4.73 -2.55 2.57
N TYR A 58 5.34 -1.56 1.91
CA TYR A 58 5.22 -1.42 0.46
C TYR A 58 5.93 -2.55 -0.29
N GLY A 59 7.00 -3.14 0.26
CA GLY A 59 7.64 -4.33 -0.31
C GLY A 59 6.72 -5.56 -0.31
N LYS A 60 5.99 -5.78 0.80
CA LYS A 60 4.97 -6.85 0.89
C LYS A 60 3.83 -6.60 -0.10
N ILE A 61 3.30 -5.38 -0.16
CA ILE A 61 2.21 -5.03 -1.08
C ILE A 61 2.66 -5.17 -2.53
N LEU A 62 3.84 -4.67 -2.89
CA LEU A 62 4.40 -4.77 -4.24
C LEU A 62 4.51 -6.23 -4.69
N THR A 63 5.02 -7.10 -3.83
CA THR A 63 5.12 -8.54 -4.13
C THR A 63 3.74 -9.14 -4.43
N ARG A 64 2.73 -8.80 -3.63
CA ARG A 64 1.35 -9.29 -3.81
C ARG A 64 0.71 -8.75 -5.09
N VAL A 65 0.89 -7.46 -5.37
CA VAL A 65 0.40 -6.82 -6.60
C VAL A 65 1.04 -7.45 -7.84
N MET A 66 2.36 -7.64 -7.86
CA MET A 66 3.07 -8.28 -8.97
C MET A 66 2.55 -9.69 -9.25
N LEU A 67 2.26 -10.48 -8.21
CA LEU A 67 1.64 -11.79 -8.37
C LEU A 67 0.21 -11.69 -8.92
N ALA A 68 -0.59 -10.77 -8.39
CA ALA A 68 -1.98 -10.59 -8.79
C ALA A 68 -2.11 -10.19 -10.27
N VAL A 69 -1.26 -9.30 -10.77
CA VAL A 69 -1.31 -8.81 -12.16
C VAL A 69 -0.68 -9.78 -13.17
N SER A 70 0.12 -10.76 -12.73
CA SER A 70 0.88 -11.64 -13.62
C SER A 70 0.03 -12.46 -14.61
N GLY A 71 -1.23 -12.72 -14.28
CA GLY A 71 -2.17 -13.48 -15.13
C GLY A 71 -3.15 -12.63 -15.94
N SER A 72 -3.09 -11.30 -15.84
CA SER A 72 -4.02 -10.37 -16.47
C SER A 72 -3.32 -9.45 -17.45
N HIS A 73 -3.83 -9.37 -18.67
CA HIS A 73 -3.22 -8.56 -19.73
C HIS A 73 -4.15 -7.45 -20.26
N SER A 74 -5.41 -7.39 -19.83
CA SER A 74 -6.32 -6.28 -20.17
C SER A 74 -6.39 -5.23 -19.04
N VAL A 75 -6.74 -3.98 -19.37
CA VAL A 75 -6.90 -2.91 -18.35
C VAL A 75 -7.92 -3.30 -17.27
N VAL A 76 -9.05 -3.88 -17.67
CA VAL A 76 -10.09 -4.35 -16.74
C VAL A 76 -9.58 -5.50 -15.87
N GLY A 77 -8.84 -6.44 -16.46
CA GLY A 77 -8.25 -7.57 -15.72
C GLY A 77 -7.21 -7.11 -14.70
N LEU A 78 -6.36 -6.14 -15.07
CA LEU A 78 -5.39 -5.52 -14.16
C LEU A 78 -6.10 -4.79 -13.01
N LEU A 79 -7.09 -3.94 -13.32
CA LEU A 79 -7.83 -3.21 -12.29
C LEU A 79 -8.54 -4.16 -11.31
N ARG A 80 -9.20 -5.20 -11.83
CA ARG A 80 -9.85 -6.22 -10.98
C ARG A 80 -8.84 -6.95 -10.09
N ALA A 81 -7.72 -7.40 -10.65
CA ALA A 81 -6.69 -8.10 -9.90
C ALA A 81 -6.14 -7.24 -8.74
N VAL A 82 -5.83 -5.97 -9.00
CA VAL A 82 -5.28 -5.07 -7.98
C VAL A 82 -6.32 -4.71 -6.92
N LEU A 83 -7.58 -4.47 -7.30
CA LEU A 83 -8.67 -4.20 -6.35
C LEU A 83 -8.96 -5.40 -5.45
N THR A 84 -9.08 -6.60 -6.02
CA THR A 84 -9.26 -7.84 -5.27
C THR A 84 -8.11 -8.03 -4.28
N GLU A 85 -6.87 -7.80 -4.71
CA GLU A 85 -5.71 -7.94 -3.83
C GLU A 85 -5.69 -6.88 -2.73
N SER A 86 -6.09 -5.63 -3.04
CA SER A 86 -6.24 -4.58 -2.04
C SER A 86 -7.27 -4.94 -0.98
N MET A 87 -8.43 -5.48 -1.35
CA MET A 87 -9.45 -5.91 -0.38
C MET A 87 -8.94 -7.07 0.48
N ARG A 88 -8.24 -8.04 -0.14
CA ARG A 88 -7.60 -9.14 0.59
C ARG A 88 -6.58 -8.63 1.62
N ILE A 89 -5.74 -7.65 1.27
CA ILE A 89 -4.80 -7.01 2.20
C ILE A 89 -5.54 -6.34 3.35
N ASN A 90 -6.63 -5.63 3.08
CA ASN A 90 -7.43 -4.97 4.12
C ASN A 90 -8.00 -5.99 5.13
N HIS A 91 -8.48 -7.15 4.66
CA HIS A 91 -9.01 -8.23 5.51
C HIS A 91 -7.91 -8.95 6.31
N GLU A 92 -6.80 -9.31 5.66
CA GLU A 92 -5.74 -10.11 6.28
C GLU A 92 -4.83 -9.29 7.19
N SER A 93 -4.70 -7.98 6.94
CA SER A 93 -3.76 -7.11 7.64
C SER A 93 -4.28 -5.66 7.76
N PRO A 94 -5.31 -5.42 8.58
CA PRO A 94 -5.90 -4.09 8.76
C PRO A 94 -4.89 -3.01 9.17
N GLU A 95 -3.82 -3.38 9.89
CA GLU A 95 -2.75 -2.47 10.27
C GLU A 95 -1.90 -1.99 9.09
N LEU A 96 -1.70 -2.84 8.07
CA LEU A 96 -1.00 -2.45 6.84
C LEU A 96 -1.87 -1.47 6.05
N ALA A 97 -3.18 -1.76 5.97
CA ALA A 97 -4.15 -0.89 5.31
C ALA A 97 -4.22 0.49 5.98
N GLY A 98 -4.35 0.53 7.30
CA GLY A 98 -4.36 1.78 8.07
C GLY A 98 -3.07 2.59 7.91
N PHE A 99 -1.91 1.92 7.86
CA PHE A 99 -0.64 2.59 7.57
C PHE A 99 -0.61 3.17 6.14
N VAL A 100 -0.98 2.40 5.12
CA VAL A 100 -1.00 2.85 3.71
C VAL A 100 -1.93 4.04 3.52
N ALA A 101 -3.06 4.09 4.24
CA ALA A 101 -3.99 5.20 4.13
C ALA A 101 -3.51 6.49 4.82
N THR A 102 -2.66 6.37 5.85
CA THR A 102 -2.19 7.53 6.65
C THR A 102 -0.82 8.03 6.22
N ALA A 103 0.09 7.15 5.81
CA ALA A 103 1.46 7.47 5.40
C ALA A 103 1.57 8.56 4.30
N PRO A 104 0.73 8.60 3.25
CA PRO A 104 0.77 9.68 2.26
C PRO A 104 0.43 11.05 2.86
N ILE A 105 -0.50 11.08 3.82
CA ILE A 105 -0.89 12.33 4.51
C ILE A 105 0.25 12.80 5.40
N ASP A 106 0.88 11.89 6.13
CA ASP A 106 2.04 12.19 6.96
C ASP A 106 3.23 12.65 6.13
N ALA A 107 3.51 12.02 4.99
CA ALA A 107 4.58 12.43 4.08
C ALA A 107 4.38 13.85 3.51
N ARG A 108 3.13 14.28 3.32
CA ARG A 108 2.83 15.68 2.96
C ARG A 108 3.06 16.67 4.10
N ARG A 109 2.84 16.24 5.35
CA ARG A 109 2.98 17.07 6.55
C ARG A 109 4.42 17.15 7.06
N HIS A 110 5.21 16.11 6.80
CA HIS A 110 6.56 15.90 7.29
C HIS A 110 7.52 15.74 6.12
N ARG A 111 8.21 16.84 5.75
CA ARG A 111 9.09 16.87 4.57
C ARG A 111 10.20 15.82 4.63
N GLU A 112 10.64 15.46 5.84
CA GLU A 112 11.65 14.44 6.07
C GLU A 112 11.23 13.03 5.65
N LEU A 113 9.93 12.77 5.43
CA LEU A 113 9.39 11.48 4.98
C LEU A 113 9.17 11.42 3.45
N ALA A 114 9.23 12.57 2.77
CA ALA A 114 8.81 12.70 1.38
C ALA A 114 9.62 11.81 0.42
N GLU A 115 10.92 11.68 0.67
CA GLU A 115 11.83 10.89 -0.18
C GLU A 115 11.57 9.38 -0.08
N SER A 116 11.42 8.86 1.13
CA SER A 116 11.09 7.46 1.38
C SER A 116 9.74 7.10 0.75
N PHE A 117 8.73 7.97 0.92
CA PHE A 117 7.43 7.76 0.32
C PHE A 117 7.47 7.82 -1.22
N ALA A 118 8.19 8.80 -1.79
CA ALA A 118 8.35 8.92 -3.24
C ALA A 118 9.03 7.69 -3.86
N THR A 119 10.03 7.13 -3.17
CA THR A 119 10.72 5.91 -3.60
C THR A 119 9.77 4.71 -3.69
N GLN A 120 8.92 4.52 -2.68
CA GLN A 120 7.96 3.41 -2.68
C GLN A 120 6.83 3.62 -3.70
N GLY A 121 6.34 4.86 -3.83
CA GLY A 121 5.35 5.22 -4.87
C GLY A 121 5.88 4.98 -6.28
N ALA A 122 7.16 5.29 -6.55
CA ALA A 122 7.80 5.02 -7.83
C ALA A 122 7.83 3.52 -8.15
N ARG A 123 8.24 2.67 -7.19
CA ARG A 123 8.30 1.20 -7.40
C ARG A 123 6.94 0.60 -7.73
N MET A 124 5.88 1.05 -7.06
CA MET A 124 4.51 0.61 -7.36
C MET A 124 4.06 1.07 -8.75
N ALA A 125 4.33 2.33 -9.10
CA ALA A 125 3.99 2.88 -10.40
C ALA A 125 4.73 2.15 -11.54
N ASP A 126 6.01 1.82 -11.35
CA ASP A 126 6.81 1.07 -12.32
C ASP A 126 6.23 -0.33 -12.54
N ALA A 127 5.90 -1.07 -11.47
CA ALA A 127 5.32 -2.41 -11.60
C ALA A 127 3.97 -2.42 -12.35
N LEU A 128 3.08 -1.47 -12.08
CA LEU A 128 1.82 -1.35 -12.82
C LEU A 128 2.05 -0.89 -14.26
N THR A 129 3.02 0.00 -14.50
CA THR A 129 3.38 0.43 -15.87
C THR A 129 3.90 -0.74 -16.69
N ASP A 130 4.73 -1.60 -16.10
CA ASP A 130 5.26 -2.79 -16.76
C ASP A 130 4.17 -3.84 -17.02
N ALA A 131 3.21 -3.99 -16.11
CA ALA A 131 2.03 -4.83 -16.34
C ALA A 131 1.18 -4.33 -17.53
N VAL A 132 1.00 -3.00 -17.64
CA VAL A 132 0.30 -2.40 -18.79
C VAL A 132 1.09 -2.61 -20.09
N ARG A 133 2.41 -2.43 -20.08
CA ARG A 133 3.27 -2.71 -21.25
C ARG A 133 3.17 -4.17 -21.69
N SER A 134 3.17 -5.10 -20.74
CA SER A 134 2.98 -6.52 -21.05
C SER A 134 1.63 -6.78 -21.72
N GLY A 135 0.57 -6.07 -21.32
CA GLY A 135 -0.74 -6.13 -21.99
C GLY A 135 -0.73 -5.52 -23.40
N GLN A 136 0.06 -4.47 -23.62
CA GLN A 136 0.26 -3.88 -24.96
C GLN A 136 1.02 -4.85 -25.88
N ASP A 137 2.07 -5.50 -25.37
CA ASP A 137 2.85 -6.49 -26.11
C ASP A 137 2.00 -7.73 -26.47
N ALA A 138 1.06 -8.11 -25.61
CA ALA A 138 0.09 -9.17 -25.85
C ALA A 138 -1.04 -8.78 -26.83
N GLY A 139 -1.23 -7.49 -27.09
CA GLY A 139 -2.31 -6.95 -27.92
C GLY A 139 -3.65 -6.77 -27.20
N ASP A 140 -3.69 -6.98 -25.87
CA ASP A 140 -4.88 -6.87 -25.03
C ASP A 140 -5.12 -5.42 -24.53
N ILE A 141 -4.11 -4.55 -24.65
CA ILE A 141 -4.20 -3.11 -24.39
C ILE A 141 -3.74 -2.35 -25.64
N ALA A 142 -4.49 -1.32 -26.02
CA ALA A 142 -4.16 -0.53 -27.19
C ALA A 142 -2.78 0.16 -27.05
N ALA A 143 -1.96 0.05 -28.10
CA ALA A 143 -0.57 0.54 -28.11
C ALA A 143 -0.45 2.08 -28.13
N ASP A 144 -1.53 2.79 -28.45
CA ASP A 144 -1.59 4.26 -28.47
C ASP A 144 -1.90 4.87 -27.09
N LEU A 145 -2.29 4.04 -26.10
CA LEU A 145 -2.45 4.47 -24.71
C LEU A 145 -1.09 4.65 -24.03
N ASP A 146 -0.93 5.74 -23.30
CA ASP A 146 0.25 5.99 -22.45
C ASP A 146 0.22 5.04 -21.24
N PRO A 147 1.15 4.07 -21.14
CA PRO A 147 1.10 3.04 -20.10
C PRO A 147 1.23 3.63 -18.68
N VAL A 148 1.94 4.75 -18.54
CA VAL A 148 2.10 5.44 -17.24
C VAL A 148 0.77 6.05 -16.81
N ARG A 149 -0.03 6.58 -17.74
CA ARG A 149 -1.35 7.15 -17.42
C ARG A 149 -2.36 6.08 -17.06
N VAL A 150 -2.33 4.94 -17.76
CA VAL A 150 -3.18 3.79 -17.44
C VAL A 150 -2.83 3.23 -16.06
N ALA A 151 -1.54 3.03 -15.76
CA ALA A 151 -1.09 2.60 -14.45
C ALA A 151 -1.53 3.57 -13.33
N ARG A 152 -1.37 4.88 -13.54
CA ARG A 152 -1.84 5.91 -12.60
C ARG A 152 -3.35 5.88 -12.39
N LEU A 153 -4.13 5.64 -13.44
CA LEU A 153 -5.59 5.48 -13.31
C LEU A 153 -5.93 4.29 -12.42
N ILE A 154 -5.29 3.14 -12.66
CA ILE A 154 -5.48 1.93 -11.84
C ILE A 154 -5.14 2.22 -10.38
N SER A 155 -3.97 2.83 -10.10
CA SER A 155 -3.58 3.22 -8.75
C SER A 155 -4.58 4.16 -8.10
N ALA A 156 -5.06 5.19 -8.82
CA ALA A 156 -5.98 6.16 -8.26
C ALA A 156 -7.33 5.55 -7.82
N VAL A 157 -7.84 4.57 -8.57
CA VAL A 157 -9.05 3.83 -8.19
C VAL A 157 -8.79 3.02 -6.92
N VAL A 158 -7.68 2.29 -6.87
CA VAL A 158 -7.31 1.44 -5.72
C VAL A 158 -7.06 2.29 -4.46
N ASP A 159 -6.34 3.41 -4.58
CA ASP A 159 -6.11 4.36 -3.48
C ASP A 159 -7.44 4.90 -2.94
N GLY A 160 -8.43 5.15 -3.81
CA GLY A 160 -9.78 5.55 -3.40
C GLY A 160 -10.47 4.50 -2.54
N PHE A 161 -10.40 3.23 -2.93
CA PHE A 161 -10.93 2.10 -2.16
C PHE A 161 -10.20 1.90 -0.83
N ALA A 162 -8.86 1.94 -0.84
CA ALA A 162 -8.05 1.83 0.36
C ALA A 162 -8.32 2.97 1.35
N HIS A 163 -8.56 4.19 0.85
CA HIS A 163 -8.93 5.33 1.68
C HIS A 163 -10.34 5.18 2.27
N ALA A 164 -11.32 4.75 1.48
CA ALA A 164 -12.69 4.52 1.95
C ALA A 164 -12.76 3.45 3.05
N ALA A 165 -11.92 2.41 2.94
CA ALA A 165 -11.85 1.32 3.91
C ALA A 165 -11.41 1.75 5.32
N VAL A 166 -10.80 2.94 5.49
CA VAL A 166 -10.42 3.45 6.82
C VAL A 166 -11.64 3.78 7.68
N SER A 167 -12.75 4.19 7.06
CA SER A 167 -13.96 4.66 7.75
C SER A 167 -15.17 3.74 7.57
N ALA A 168 -15.06 2.70 6.75
CA ALA A 168 -16.13 1.77 6.42
C ALA A 168 -15.93 0.43 7.12
N ASP A 169 -17.03 -0.29 7.33
CA ASP A 169 -16.98 -1.69 7.79
C ASP A 169 -16.47 -2.61 6.65
N PRO A 170 -15.74 -3.71 6.95
CA PRO A 170 -15.23 -4.60 5.91
C PRO A 170 -16.32 -5.15 4.98
N ASP A 171 -17.50 -5.49 5.51
CA ASP A 171 -18.61 -6.00 4.68
C ASP A 171 -19.15 -4.90 3.74
N GLU A 172 -19.16 -3.65 4.18
CA GLU A 172 -19.55 -2.51 3.33
C GLU A 172 -18.55 -2.30 2.19
N MET A 173 -17.25 -2.45 2.46
CA MET A 173 -16.20 -2.35 1.45
C MET A 173 -16.29 -3.47 0.42
N ASP A 174 -16.57 -4.70 0.84
CA ASP A 174 -16.76 -5.83 -0.06
C ASP A 174 -17.97 -5.61 -0.97
N ASN A 175 -19.11 -5.19 -0.41
CA ASN A 175 -20.31 -4.84 -1.19
C ASN A 175 -20.04 -3.71 -2.19
N MET A 176 -19.28 -2.68 -1.79
CA MET A 176 -18.92 -1.57 -2.68
C MET A 176 -18.00 -2.03 -3.82
N ASN A 177 -17.05 -2.93 -3.54
CA ASN A 177 -16.18 -3.51 -4.54
C ASN A 177 -16.97 -4.39 -5.53
N GLU A 178 -17.86 -5.24 -5.04
CA GLU A 178 -18.76 -6.05 -5.89
C GLU A 178 -19.64 -5.16 -6.79
N LEU A 179 -20.21 -4.10 -6.23
CA LEU A 179 -21.02 -3.14 -6.99
C LEU A 179 -20.19 -2.42 -8.05
N PHE A 180 -18.97 -1.98 -7.73
CA PHE A 180 -18.06 -1.37 -8.69
C PHE A 180 -17.72 -2.32 -9.84
N GLN A 181 -17.40 -3.59 -9.53
CA GLN A 181 -17.12 -4.60 -10.54
C GLN A 181 -18.32 -4.86 -11.45
N SER A 182 -19.51 -5.03 -10.86
CA SER A 182 -20.75 -5.27 -11.59
C SER A 182 -21.14 -4.10 -12.52
N LEU A 183 -21.05 -2.86 -12.03
CA LEU A 183 -21.47 -1.69 -12.78
C LEU A 183 -20.48 -1.24 -13.85
N LEU A 184 -19.17 -1.41 -13.61
CA LEU A 184 -18.14 -0.76 -14.42
C LEU A 184 -17.14 -1.72 -15.07
N LEU A 185 -17.02 -2.97 -14.59
CA LEU A 185 -16.05 -3.94 -15.12
C LEU A 185 -16.70 -5.16 -15.80
N ASP A 186 -17.93 -5.51 -15.45
CA ASP A 186 -18.67 -6.65 -16.04
C ASP A 186 -19.55 -6.23 -17.23
N THR A 187 -19.56 -4.95 -17.60
CA THR A 187 -20.31 -4.46 -18.76
C THR A 187 -19.57 -4.78 -20.06
N THR A 188 -19.66 -6.02 -20.54
CA THR A 188 -19.37 -6.38 -21.93
C THR A 188 -20.21 -7.57 -22.37
#